data_AF-A0A109LYC9-F1
#
_entry.id   AF-A0A109LYC9-F1
#
_cell.length_a   1.000
_cell.length_b   1.000
_cell.length_c   1.000
_cell.angle_alpha   90.00
_cell.angle_beta   90.00
_cell.angle_gamma   90.00
#
_symmetry.space_group_name_H-M   'P 1'
#
loop_
_entity.id
_entity.type
_entity.pdbx_description
1 polymer ?
#
loop_
_entity_poly.entity_id
_entity_poly.type
_entity_poly.pdbx_seq_one_letter_code
_entity_poly.pdbx_strand_id
1 'polypeptide(L)'
;MTPGEIALARTVFGDAIDYTKVTIRRRKWFPFQPRRITMAPRGHVHFHPDGDAYCEDFSKADVLRQGLLVHELVHVWQVQTKGDWYLLTHRMPWARYAYSLKPGWPLERYGIEQQAEIVKHAFWLRNGVRLAGVSDPSAYDVLVRFPGAGS
;
A
#
# COMPACT_ATOMS: atom_id res chain seq x y z
N MET A 1 -4.75 -0.12 -14.03
CA MET A 1 -3.71 -1.09 -13.63
C MET A 1 -3.53 -2.08 -14.76
N THR A 2 -2.33 -2.63 -14.96
CA THR A 2 -2.12 -3.75 -15.88
C THR A 2 -2.78 -5.02 -15.33
N PRO A 3 -3.06 -6.03 -16.17
CA PRO A 3 -3.56 -7.32 -15.67
C PRO A 3 -2.62 -7.97 -14.64
N GLY A 4 -1.31 -7.84 -14.83
CA GLY A 4 -0.30 -8.34 -13.89
C GLY A 4 -0.34 -7.62 -12.54
N GLU A 5 -0.52 -6.30 -12.53
CA GLU A 5 -0.68 -5.52 -11.30
C GLU A 5 -1.96 -5.90 -10.53
N ILE A 6 -3.05 -6.16 -11.23
CA ILE A 6 -4.31 -6.63 -10.62
C ILE A 6 -4.11 -8.02 -10.02
N ALA A 7 -3.47 -8.94 -10.76
CA ALA A 7 -3.18 -10.28 -10.27
C ALA A 7 -2.28 -10.24 -9.01
N LEU A 8 -1.21 -9.43 -9.04
CA LEU A 8 -0.35 -9.19 -7.89
C LEU A 8 -1.14 -8.64 -6.70
N ALA A 9 -1.93 -7.59 -6.92
CA ALA A 9 -2.70 -6.97 -5.85
C ALA A 9 -3.72 -7.93 -5.21
N ARG A 10 -4.35 -8.78 -6.01
CA ARG A 10 -5.29 -9.81 -5.52
C ARG A 10 -4.65 -10.81 -4.57
N THR A 11 -3.35 -11.07 -4.68
CA THR A 11 -2.64 -11.94 -3.71
C THR A 11 -2.62 -11.36 -2.29
N VAL A 12 -2.77 -10.04 -2.16
CA VAL A 12 -2.76 -9.35 -0.86
C VAL A 12 -4.16 -8.93 -0.45
N PHE A 13 -4.88 -8.26 -1.35
CA PHE A 13 -6.14 -7.59 -1.05
C PHE A 13 -7.37 -8.40 -1.42
N GLY A 14 -7.23 -9.49 -2.18
CA GLY A 14 -8.37 -10.28 -2.66
C GLY A 14 -9.41 -9.40 -3.35
N ASP A 15 -10.62 -9.37 -2.79
CA ASP A 15 -11.76 -8.60 -3.27
C ASP A 15 -11.99 -7.30 -2.47
N ALA A 16 -11.08 -6.95 -1.55
CA ALA A 16 -11.21 -5.75 -0.71
C ALA A 16 -11.07 -4.43 -1.49
N ILE A 17 -10.54 -4.48 -2.71
CA ILE A 17 -10.37 -3.33 -3.60
C ILE A 17 -11.15 -3.58 -4.89
N ASP A 18 -11.97 -2.62 -5.29
CA ASP A 18 -12.52 -2.55 -6.64
C ASP A 18 -11.43 -2.02 -7.59
N TYR A 19 -10.68 -2.94 -8.20
CA TYR A 19 -9.57 -2.62 -9.10
C TYR A 19 -10.01 -1.88 -10.37
N THR A 20 -11.28 -1.98 -10.77
CA THR A 20 -11.79 -1.31 -11.97
C THR A 20 -11.77 0.22 -11.84
N LYS A 21 -11.80 0.72 -10.59
CA LYS A 21 -11.75 2.14 -10.25
C LYS A 21 -10.32 2.66 -10.06
N VAL A 22 -9.32 1.79 -10.06
CA VAL A 22 -7.94 2.17 -9.73
C VAL A 22 -7.15 2.53 -10.97
N THR A 23 -6.60 3.75 -10.95
CA THR A 23 -5.67 4.22 -12.00
C THR A 23 -4.32 4.54 -11.39
N ILE A 24 -3.25 4.07 -12.02
CA ILE A 24 -1.87 4.45 -11.70
C ILE A 24 -1.46 5.49 -12.73
N ARG A 25 -1.01 6.66 -12.26
CA ARG A 25 -0.71 7.79 -13.13
C ARG A 25 0.66 8.36 -12.80
N ARG A 26 1.50 8.51 -13.82
CA ARG A 26 2.76 9.26 -13.74
C ARG A 26 2.51 10.77 -13.92
N ARG A 27 1.77 11.35 -12.99
CA ARG A 27 1.48 12.80 -12.96
C ARG A 27 1.27 13.24 -11.52
N LYS A 28 1.61 14.50 -11.25
CA LYS A 28 1.25 15.17 -10.00
C LYS A 28 -0.27 15.14 -9.80
N TRP A 29 -0.70 14.93 -8.55
CA TRP A 29 -2.06 15.14 -8.10
C TRP A 29 -2.34 16.64 -7.88
N PHE A 30 -1.38 17.38 -7.31
CA PHE A 30 -1.43 18.83 -7.12
C PHE A 30 -0.08 19.49 -7.42
N PRO A 31 -0.01 20.80 -7.76
CA PRO A 31 1.20 21.45 -8.28
C PRO A 31 2.45 21.29 -7.42
N PHE A 32 2.28 21.28 -6.09
CA PHE A 32 3.35 21.22 -5.09
C PHE A 32 3.58 19.82 -4.50
N GLN A 33 3.07 18.75 -5.14
CA GLN A 33 3.39 17.38 -4.74
C GLN A 33 4.92 17.18 -4.73
N PRO A 34 5.54 16.80 -3.60
CA PRO A 34 6.97 16.53 -3.56
C PRO A 34 7.35 15.31 -4.43
N ARG A 35 8.54 15.31 -5.02
CA ARG A 35 9.04 14.25 -5.93
C ARG A 35 9.02 12.84 -5.34
N ARG A 36 9.23 12.72 -4.03
CA ARG A 36 9.33 11.45 -3.30
C ARG A 36 8.00 10.95 -2.73
N ILE A 37 6.92 11.71 -2.88
CA ILE A 37 5.64 11.40 -2.25
C ILE A 37 4.67 10.91 -3.31
N THR A 38 4.19 9.69 -3.13
CA THR A 38 3.05 9.17 -3.87
C THR A 38 1.75 9.58 -3.17
N MET A 39 0.74 9.94 -3.95
CA MET A 39 -0.55 10.41 -3.43
C MET A 39 -1.68 9.53 -3.97
N ALA A 40 -2.58 9.07 -3.10
CA ALA A 40 -3.77 8.29 -3.47
C ALA A 40 -5.12 8.92 -3.07
N PRO A 41 -5.35 10.23 -3.24
CA PRO A 41 -6.40 10.98 -2.54
C PRO A 41 -7.83 10.66 -2.99
N ARG A 42 -8.01 9.94 -4.11
CA ARG A 42 -9.33 9.54 -4.64
C ARG A 42 -9.31 8.11 -5.20
N GLY A 43 -8.53 7.22 -4.59
CA GLY A 43 -8.39 5.84 -5.08
C GLY A 43 -7.60 5.71 -6.40
N HIS A 44 -6.79 6.72 -6.74
CA HIS A 44 -5.88 6.69 -7.88
C HIS A 44 -4.46 6.98 -7.38
N VAL A 45 -3.49 6.19 -7.81
CA VAL A 45 -2.10 6.33 -7.38
C VAL A 45 -1.38 7.32 -8.29
N HIS A 46 -0.89 8.42 -7.71
CA HIS A 46 -0.19 9.48 -8.43
C HIS A 46 1.30 9.48 -8.09
N PHE A 47 2.11 9.01 -9.05
CA PHE A 47 3.56 9.13 -8.99
C PHE A 47 4.01 10.45 -9.60
N HIS A 48 4.95 11.13 -8.94
CA HIS A 48 5.54 12.33 -9.49
C HIS A 48 6.27 12.02 -10.81
N PRO A 49 6.10 12.84 -11.88
CA PRO A 49 6.70 12.55 -13.18
C PRO A 49 8.24 12.47 -13.14
N ASP A 50 8.85 13.39 -12.40
CA ASP A 50 10.30 13.44 -12.16
C ASP A 50 10.79 12.59 -10.96
N GLY A 51 9.98 11.64 -10.48
CA GLY A 51 10.36 10.73 -9.40
C GLY A 51 10.77 9.35 -9.95
N ASP A 52 11.62 8.63 -9.21
CA ASP A 52 12.17 7.32 -9.63
C ASP A 52 11.30 6.12 -9.22
N ALA A 53 10.20 6.40 -8.52
CA ALA A 53 9.29 5.42 -7.93
C ALA A 53 8.37 4.74 -8.97
N TYR A 54 8.06 5.42 -10.07
CA TYR A 54 7.13 4.91 -11.08
C TYR A 54 7.73 3.74 -11.87
N CYS A 55 6.88 2.75 -12.17
CA CYS A 55 7.16 1.66 -13.10
C CYS A 55 6.03 1.56 -14.12
N GLU A 56 6.32 1.17 -15.36
CA GLU A 56 5.28 0.94 -16.38
C GLU A 56 4.37 -0.24 -16.03
N ASP A 57 4.94 -1.27 -15.40
CA ASP A 57 4.22 -2.44 -14.92
C ASP A 57 4.90 -2.94 -13.63
N PHE A 58 4.32 -2.63 -12.48
CA PHE A 58 4.91 -3.01 -11.19
C PHE A 58 4.97 -4.53 -10.99
N SER A 59 4.12 -5.31 -11.68
CA SER A 59 4.15 -6.78 -11.58
C SER A 59 5.39 -7.42 -12.20
N LYS A 60 6.08 -6.70 -13.08
CA LYS A 60 7.34 -7.12 -13.72
C LYS A 60 8.57 -6.54 -13.03
N ALA A 61 8.38 -5.67 -12.05
CA ALA A 61 9.47 -5.08 -11.29
C ALA A 61 9.96 -6.04 -10.20
N ASP A 62 11.08 -5.70 -9.56
CA ASP A 62 11.57 -6.43 -8.39
C ASP A 62 10.59 -6.37 -7.21
N VAL A 63 10.75 -7.29 -6.26
CA VAL A 63 9.85 -7.42 -5.10
C VAL A 63 9.77 -6.15 -4.23
N LEU A 64 10.83 -5.33 -4.19
CA LEU A 64 10.81 -4.07 -3.44
C LEU A 64 9.87 -3.07 -4.10
N ARG A 65 9.94 -2.95 -5.42
CA ARG A 65 9.01 -2.11 -6.21
C ARG A 65 7.59 -2.65 -6.19
N GLN A 66 7.39 -3.97 -6.22
CA GLN A 66 6.07 -4.57 -6.02
C GLN A 66 5.47 -4.19 -4.66
N GLY A 67 6.29 -4.20 -3.60
CA GLY A 67 5.86 -3.76 -2.27
C GLY A 67 5.51 -2.28 -2.21
N LEU A 68 6.16 -1.42 -2.99
CA LEU A 68 5.75 -0.02 -3.13
C LEU A 68 4.33 0.07 -3.69
N LEU A 69 4.00 -0.67 -4.75
CA LEU A 69 2.63 -0.71 -5.25
C LEU A 69 1.65 -1.19 -4.16
N VAL A 70 2.00 -2.25 -3.43
CA VAL A 70 1.18 -2.76 -2.32
C VAL A 70 0.92 -1.69 -1.25
N HIS A 71 1.94 -0.92 -0.87
CA HIS A 71 1.79 0.23 0.05
C HIS A 71 0.74 1.22 -0.45
N GLU A 72 0.86 1.66 -1.71
CA GLU A 72 -0.07 2.63 -2.28
C GLU A 72 -1.49 2.09 -2.41
N LEU A 73 -1.63 0.79 -2.66
CA LEU A 73 -2.93 0.13 -2.72
C LEU A 73 -3.62 0.04 -1.35
N VAL A 74 -2.88 0.05 -0.24
CA VAL A 74 -3.50 0.22 1.10
C VAL A 74 -4.20 1.57 1.19
N HIS A 75 -3.60 2.64 0.66
CA HIS A 75 -4.24 3.95 0.65
C HIS A 75 -5.47 3.98 -0.25
N VAL A 76 -5.44 3.26 -1.38
CA VAL A 76 -6.62 3.07 -2.23
C VAL A 76 -7.73 2.34 -1.47
N TRP A 77 -7.40 1.24 -0.78
CA TRP A 77 -8.33 0.49 0.06
C TRP A 77 -8.93 1.37 1.17
N GLN A 78 -8.11 2.17 1.86
CA GLN A 78 -8.56 3.13 2.87
C GLN A 78 -9.57 4.12 2.29
N VAL A 79 -9.31 4.68 1.10
CA VAL A 79 -10.25 5.59 0.43
C VAL A 79 -11.55 4.87 0.02
N GLN A 80 -11.46 3.68 -0.57
CA GLN A 80 -12.66 2.93 -0.98
C GLN A 80 -13.54 2.53 0.20
N THR A 81 -12.95 2.25 1.36
CA THR A 81 -13.68 1.82 2.57
C THR A 81 -14.13 2.95 3.49
N LYS A 82 -13.38 4.06 3.55
CA LYS A 82 -13.63 5.18 4.48
C LYS A 82 -14.08 6.47 3.78
N GLY A 83 -14.01 6.52 2.45
CA GLY A 83 -14.47 7.64 1.62
C GLY A 83 -13.34 8.52 1.06
N ASP A 84 -13.68 9.27 0.02
CA ASP A 84 -12.77 10.11 -0.80
C ASP A 84 -11.95 11.13 0.01
N TRP A 85 -12.45 11.60 1.15
CA TRP A 85 -11.78 12.61 1.97
C TRP A 85 -10.89 12.04 3.07
N TYR A 86 -10.87 10.71 3.24
CA TYR A 86 -10.23 10.07 4.38
C TYR A 86 -8.73 10.40 4.48
N LEU A 87 -7.98 10.19 3.39
CA LEU A 87 -6.53 10.49 3.40
C LEU A 87 -6.25 11.97 3.59
N LEU A 88 -7.05 12.87 3.01
CA LEU A 88 -6.83 14.30 3.14
C LEU A 88 -7.06 14.81 4.57
N THR A 89 -7.96 14.16 5.30
CA THR A 89 -8.32 14.54 6.67
C THR A 89 -7.49 13.81 7.75
N HIS A 90 -6.89 12.67 7.41
CA HIS A 90 -6.17 11.81 8.36
C HIS A 90 -4.65 11.68 8.08
N ARG A 91 -4.16 12.08 6.91
CA ARG A 91 -2.73 12.13 6.57
C ARG A 91 -2.12 13.45 7.03
N MET A 92 -1.84 13.53 8.32
CA MET A 92 -1.14 14.69 8.88
C MET A 92 0.30 14.77 8.33
N PRO A 93 0.89 15.97 8.15
CA PRO A 93 2.26 16.12 7.63
C PRO A 93 3.35 15.38 8.44
N TRP A 94 3.07 15.09 9.70
CA TRP A 94 3.94 14.35 10.63
C TRP A 94 3.52 12.89 10.84
N ALA A 95 2.79 12.31 9.87
CA ALA A 95 2.43 10.90 9.92
C ALA A 95 3.68 10.02 10.13
N ARG A 96 3.62 9.15 11.13
CA ARG A 96 4.75 8.30 11.53
C ARG A 96 4.73 7.02 10.71
N TYR A 97 5.83 6.74 10.04
CA TYR A 97 6.06 5.49 9.32
C TYR A 97 6.52 4.37 10.25
N ALA A 98 7.29 4.71 11.29
CA ALA A 98 7.76 3.74 12.27
C ALA A 98 6.60 3.18 13.12
N TYR A 99 6.60 1.87 13.33
CA TYR A 99 5.63 1.16 14.17
C TYR A 99 6.30 0.02 14.94
N SER A 100 5.57 -0.51 15.92
CA SER A 100 5.85 -1.81 16.53
C SER A 100 4.55 -2.60 16.52
N LEU A 101 4.61 -3.88 16.14
CA LEU A 101 3.45 -4.75 16.26
C LEU A 101 3.06 -4.90 17.74
N LYS A 102 1.80 -4.68 18.04
CA LYS A 102 1.22 -4.82 19.38
C LYS A 102 0.30 -6.04 19.40
N PRO A 103 0.49 -6.98 20.35
CA PRO A 103 -0.39 -8.15 20.48
C PRO A 103 -1.86 -7.74 20.56
N GLY A 104 -2.71 -8.44 19.78
CA GLY A 104 -4.16 -8.22 19.75
C GLY A 104 -4.63 -6.92 19.10
N TRP A 105 -3.73 -6.06 18.58
CA TRP A 105 -4.17 -4.88 17.83
C TRP A 105 -4.59 -5.28 16.42
N PRO A 106 -5.80 -4.90 15.97
CA PRO A 106 -6.17 -5.04 14.57
C PRO A 106 -5.45 -3.99 13.70
N LEU A 107 -5.39 -4.20 12.39
CA LEU A 107 -4.71 -3.31 11.44
C LEU A 107 -5.23 -1.87 11.54
N GLU A 108 -6.54 -1.69 11.71
CA GLU A 108 -7.22 -0.39 11.75
C GLU A 108 -6.82 0.47 12.96
N ARG A 109 -6.21 -0.12 13.98
CA ARG A 109 -5.72 0.62 15.16
C ARG A 109 -4.39 1.34 14.90
N TYR A 110 -3.68 0.95 13.85
CA TYR A 110 -2.44 1.62 13.44
C TYR A 110 -2.75 2.86 12.60
N GLY A 111 -1.82 3.82 12.58
CA GLY A 111 -1.93 5.01 11.72
C GLY A 111 -1.92 4.64 10.25
N ILE A 112 -2.46 5.49 9.38
CA ILE A 112 -2.68 5.17 7.96
C ILE A 112 -1.40 4.74 7.21
N GLU A 113 -0.26 5.37 7.51
CA GLU A 113 1.04 5.01 6.95
C GLU A 113 1.58 3.72 7.56
N GLN A 114 1.34 3.50 8.85
CA GLN A 114 1.75 2.28 9.53
C GLN A 114 0.98 1.08 8.98
N GLN A 115 -0.31 1.23 8.69
CA GLN A 115 -1.09 0.20 8.01
C GLN A 115 -0.46 -0.16 6.66
N ALA A 116 -0.10 0.86 5.87
CA ALA A 116 0.53 0.65 4.56
C ALA A 116 1.89 -0.04 4.66
N GLU A 117 2.73 0.39 5.62
CA GLU A 117 4.02 -0.24 5.90
C GLU A 117 3.89 -1.68 6.42
N ILE A 118 2.91 -1.97 7.29
CA ILE A 118 2.63 -3.32 7.79
C ILE A 118 2.26 -4.27 6.64
N VAL A 119 1.35 -3.85 5.76
CA VAL A 119 0.90 -4.67 4.62
C VAL A 119 2.03 -4.87 3.62
N LYS A 120 2.81 -3.82 3.31
CA LYS A 120 4.01 -3.91 2.49
C LYS A 120 5.01 -4.91 3.06
N HIS A 121 5.30 -4.83 4.37
CA HIS A 121 6.24 -5.73 5.02
C HIS A 121 5.74 -7.18 5.02
N ALA A 122 4.45 -7.41 5.25
CA ALA A 122 3.85 -8.74 5.12
C ALA A 122 4.05 -9.31 3.71
N PHE A 123 3.76 -8.50 2.67
CA PHE A 123 3.97 -8.90 1.28
C PHE A 123 5.44 -9.25 1.00
N TRP A 124 6.38 -8.41 1.45
CA TRP A 124 7.81 -8.66 1.32
C TRP A 124 8.25 -9.97 1.99
N LEU A 125 7.81 -10.21 3.23
CA LEU A 125 8.14 -11.43 3.97
C LEU A 125 7.59 -12.68 3.27
N ARG A 126 6.34 -12.64 2.78
CA ARG A 126 5.73 -13.74 2.00
C ARG A 126 6.47 -14.03 0.70
N ASN A 127 7.18 -13.05 0.15
CA ASN A 127 7.99 -13.17 -1.06
C ASN A 127 9.50 -13.31 -0.77
N GLY A 128 9.88 -13.71 0.44
CA GLY A 128 11.25 -14.11 0.78
C GLY A 128 12.20 -12.95 1.11
N VAL A 129 11.72 -11.71 1.19
CA VAL A 129 12.52 -10.57 1.66
C VAL A 129 12.72 -10.69 3.17
N ARG A 130 13.97 -10.52 3.63
CA ARG A 130 14.28 -10.47 5.06
C ARG A 130 14.23 -9.04 5.56
N LEU A 131 13.48 -8.81 6.64
CA LEU A 131 13.39 -7.50 7.30
C LEU A 131 14.18 -7.50 8.61
N ALA A 132 15.05 -6.51 8.77
CA ALA A 132 15.80 -6.33 10.01
C ALA A 132 14.84 -6.13 11.19
N GLY A 133 15.06 -6.87 12.27
CA GLY A 133 14.23 -6.79 13.48
C GLY A 133 12.92 -7.58 13.44
N VAL A 134 12.62 -8.29 12.34
CA VAL A 134 11.49 -9.24 12.27
C VAL A 134 12.01 -10.66 12.48
N SER A 135 11.66 -11.27 13.61
CA SER A 135 12.01 -12.65 13.94
C SER A 135 10.95 -13.67 13.51
N ASP A 136 9.69 -13.25 13.42
CA ASP A 136 8.55 -14.11 13.11
C ASP A 136 7.61 -13.43 12.09
N PRO A 137 7.62 -13.87 10.82
CA PRO A 137 6.72 -13.36 9.78
C PRO A 137 5.24 -13.62 10.06
N SER A 138 4.90 -14.67 10.82
CA SER A 138 3.50 -15.07 11.04
C SER A 138 2.70 -14.02 11.82
N ALA A 139 3.38 -13.16 12.59
CA ALA A 139 2.78 -12.01 13.26
C ALA A 139 2.10 -11.03 12.28
N TYR A 140 2.59 -10.96 11.04
CA TYR A 140 1.99 -10.13 9.99
C TYR A 140 0.78 -10.80 9.33
N ASP A 141 0.77 -12.13 9.24
CA ASP A 141 -0.31 -12.89 8.60
C ASP A 141 -1.63 -12.82 9.36
N VAL A 142 -1.59 -12.51 10.65
CA VAL A 142 -2.80 -12.26 11.45
C VAL A 142 -3.40 -10.90 11.11
N LEU A 143 -2.56 -9.90 10.80
CA LEU A 143 -2.99 -8.52 10.52
C LEU A 143 -3.40 -8.32 9.07
N VAL A 144 -2.77 -9.04 8.15
CA VAL A 144 -2.95 -8.88 6.70
C VAL A 144 -3.81 -10.02 6.17
N ARG A 145 -5.11 -9.94 6.51
CA ARG A 145 -6.17 -10.87 6.09
C ARG A 145 -7.31 -10.10 5.45
N PHE A 146 -7.17 -9.83 4.16
CA PHE A 146 -8.22 -9.17 3.38
C PHE A 146 -9.20 -10.21 2.81
N PRO A 147 -10.50 -9.88 2.69
CA PRO A 147 -11.49 -10.76 2.09
C PRO A 147 -11.07 -11.24 0.69
N GLY A 148 -11.20 -12.54 0.43
CA GLY A 148 -10.90 -13.13 -0.89
C GLY A 148 -9.41 -13.30 -1.21
N ALA A 149 -8.49 -12.91 -0.32
CA ALA A 149 -7.07 -13.23 -0.47
C ALA A 149 -6.81 -14.68 -0.03
N GLY A 150 -6.10 -15.45 -0.85
CA GLY A 150 -5.69 -16.81 -0.49
C GLY A 150 -4.68 -16.80 0.65
N SER A 151 -4.86 -17.73 1.61
CA SER A 151 -3.95 -17.98 2.73
C SER A 151 -2.58 -18.46 2.28
#